data_AF-A0ABC8TIB5-F1
#
_entry.id   AF-A0ABC8TIB5-F1
#
_cell.length_a   1.000
_cell.length_b   1.000
_cell.length_c   1.000
_cell.angle_alpha   90.00
_cell.angle_beta   90.00
_cell.angle_gamma   90.00
#
_symmetry.space_group_name_H-M   'P 1'
#
loop_
_entity.id
_entity.type
_entity.pdbx_description
1 polymer ?
#
loop_
_entity_poly.entity_id
_entity_poly.type
_entity_poly.pdbx_seq_one_letter_code
_entity_poly.pdbx_strand_id
1 'polypeptide(L)'
;MAILQKYPQAADSFDENGRNILHITVEQKHRFLYEYLISSLAYKDRMLADIDNGGNTILHLASCVQNPATSHPRITDVASQWRVNYPIRKKRGSVPLTNQMSWDVLWFKRVKHDTYPHLRHVRNMDGMTAEELFEENYSSV
;
A
#
# COMPACT_ATOMS: atom_id res chain seq x y z
N MET A 1 -14.29 11.78 -6.46
CA MET A 1 -13.08 12.32 -7.11
C MET A 1 -13.38 12.52 -8.59
N ALA A 2 -13.14 13.71 -9.15
CA ALA A 2 -13.51 14.05 -10.55
C ALA A 2 -12.52 13.51 -11.61
N ILE A 3 -11.30 13.17 -11.23
CA ILE A 3 -10.22 12.82 -12.18
C ILE A 3 -10.46 11.45 -12.79
N LEU A 4 -10.69 10.40 -11.99
CA LEU A 4 -10.93 9.04 -12.51
C LEU A 4 -12.26 8.91 -13.27
N GLN A 5 -13.24 9.77 -12.98
CA GLN A 5 -14.47 9.85 -13.77
C GLN A 5 -14.23 10.45 -15.16
N LYS A 6 -13.29 11.41 -15.26
CA LYS A 6 -12.98 12.10 -16.51
C LYS A 6 -11.91 11.37 -17.33
N TYR A 7 -10.98 10.69 -16.67
CA TYR A 7 -9.84 10.00 -17.25
C TYR A 7 -9.67 8.62 -16.60
N PRO A 8 -10.54 7.66 -16.91
CA PRO A 8 -10.46 6.32 -16.32
C PRO A 8 -9.10 5.66 -16.57
N GLN A 9 -8.51 5.84 -17.75
CA GLN A 9 -7.19 5.31 -18.13
C GLN A 9 -6.06 5.75 -17.19
N ALA A 10 -6.24 6.83 -16.42
CA ALA A 10 -5.24 7.27 -15.47
C ALA A 10 -5.03 6.25 -14.33
N ALA A 11 -6.00 5.37 -14.04
CA ALA A 11 -5.80 4.33 -13.04
C ALA A 11 -4.98 3.12 -13.56
N ASP A 12 -4.74 3.00 -14.88
CA ASP A 12 -3.85 1.99 -15.48
C ASP A 12 -2.37 2.40 -15.43
N SER A 13 -2.04 3.58 -14.90
CA SER A 13 -0.66 4.02 -14.79
C SER A 13 0.08 3.28 -13.68
N PHE A 14 1.34 2.94 -13.95
CA PHE A 14 2.28 2.42 -12.96
C PHE A 14 3.30 3.50 -12.58
N ASP A 15 3.78 3.45 -11.35
CA ASP A 15 4.96 4.23 -10.95
C ASP A 15 6.26 3.57 -11.44
N GLU A 16 7.40 4.19 -11.15
CA GLU A 16 8.74 3.68 -11.48
C GLU A 16 9.06 2.30 -10.88
N ASN A 17 8.35 1.91 -9.82
CA ASN A 17 8.48 0.61 -9.16
C ASN A 17 7.47 -0.43 -9.70
N GLY A 18 6.73 -0.12 -10.76
CA GLY A 18 5.69 -1.01 -11.30
C GLY A 18 4.43 -1.08 -10.42
N ARG A 19 4.25 -0.14 -9.49
CA ARG A 19 3.09 -0.12 -8.58
C ARG A 19 1.92 0.61 -9.22
N ASN A 20 0.76 -0.02 -9.22
CA ASN A 20 -0.49 0.66 -9.55
C ASN A 20 -1.00 1.51 -8.36
N ILE A 21 -2.09 2.26 -8.57
CA ILE A 21 -2.66 3.11 -7.52
C ILE A 21 -3.12 2.33 -6.27
N LEU A 22 -3.55 1.07 -6.41
CA LEU A 22 -3.96 0.25 -5.26
C LEU A 22 -2.78 -0.05 -4.36
N HIS A 23 -1.63 -0.43 -4.91
CA HIS A 23 -0.38 -0.63 -4.15
C HIS A 23 -0.04 0.58 -3.29
N ILE A 24 -0.02 1.77 -3.89
CA ILE A 24 0.31 3.03 -3.21
C ILE A 24 -0.70 3.32 -2.09
N THR A 25 -2.00 3.17 -2.36
CA THR A 25 -3.03 3.42 -1.34
C THR A 25 -2.98 2.44 -0.18
N VAL A 26 -2.58 1.19 -0.46
CA VAL A 26 -2.45 0.13 0.53
C VAL A 26 -1.28 0.35 1.47
N GLU A 27 -0.11 0.68 0.93
CA GLU A 27 1.08 1.05 1.69
C GLU A 27 0.81 2.28 2.59
N GLN A 28 0.08 3.26 2.07
CA GLN A 28 -0.30 4.46 2.83
C GLN A 28 -1.42 4.23 3.85
N LYS A 29 -2.03 3.04 3.89
CA LYS A 29 -3.18 2.68 4.74
C LYS A 29 -4.32 3.70 4.62
N HIS A 30 -4.51 4.27 3.42
CA HIS A 30 -5.48 5.33 3.19
C HIS A 30 -6.87 4.73 2.92
N ARG A 31 -7.49 4.18 3.97
CA ARG A 31 -8.73 3.38 3.91
C ARG A 31 -9.80 3.98 3.00
N PHE A 32 -10.17 5.24 3.17
CA PHE A 32 -11.25 5.85 2.39
C PHE A 32 -10.96 5.89 0.89
N LEU A 33 -9.70 6.12 0.52
CA LEU A 33 -9.30 6.13 -0.88
C LEU A 33 -9.28 4.70 -1.44
N TYR A 34 -8.77 3.73 -0.69
CA TYR A 34 -8.81 2.33 -1.08
C TYR A 34 -10.26 1.85 -1.33
N GLU A 35 -11.16 2.07 -0.37
CA GLU A 35 -12.59 1.71 -0.49
C GLU A 35 -13.24 2.37 -1.72
N TYR A 36 -12.90 3.63 -1.97
CA TYR A 36 -13.37 4.33 -3.16
C TYR A 36 -12.85 3.69 -4.44
N LEU A 37 -11.57 3.34 -4.52
CA LEU A 37 -10.99 2.71 -5.71
C LEU A 37 -11.57 1.31 -5.95
N ILE A 38 -11.70 0.49 -4.90
CA ILE A 38 -12.31 -0.84 -4.99
C ILE A 38 -13.79 -0.78 -5.39
N SER A 39 -14.51 0.27 -5.02
CA SER A 39 -15.91 0.43 -5.43
C SER A 39 -16.09 1.07 -6.82
N SER A 40 -15.16 1.92 -7.25
CA SER A 40 -15.33 2.75 -8.46
C SER A 40 -14.55 2.29 -9.68
N LEU A 41 -13.47 1.52 -9.53
CA LEU A 41 -12.65 1.08 -10.65
C LEU A 41 -13.24 -0.13 -11.36
N ALA A 42 -13.51 0.01 -12.66
CA ALA A 42 -14.08 -1.05 -13.48
C ALA A 42 -13.16 -2.26 -13.66
N TYR A 43 -11.85 -2.06 -13.58
CA TYR A 43 -10.80 -3.06 -13.83
C TYR A 43 -9.99 -3.40 -12.56
N LYS A 44 -10.56 -3.13 -11.38
CA LYS A 44 -9.95 -3.44 -10.09
C LYS A 44 -9.47 -4.88 -9.98
N ASP A 45 -10.19 -5.83 -10.57
CA ASP A 45 -9.89 -7.26 -10.51
C ASP A 45 -8.51 -7.57 -11.10
N ARG A 46 -8.21 -6.99 -12.27
CA ARG A 46 -6.87 -7.05 -12.85
C ARG A 46 -5.83 -6.39 -11.94
N MET A 47 -6.14 -5.19 -11.43
CA MET A 47 -5.20 -4.41 -10.62
C MET A 47 -4.88 -5.04 -9.27
N LEU A 48 -5.83 -5.76 -8.68
CA LEU A 48 -5.65 -6.54 -7.45
C LEU A 48 -4.68 -7.71 -7.67
N ALA A 49 -4.52 -8.16 -8.91
CA ALA A 49 -3.60 -9.23 -9.31
C ALA A 49 -2.24 -8.73 -9.83
N ASP A 50 -2.05 -7.42 -9.98
CA ASP A 50 -0.75 -6.87 -10.36
C ASP A 50 0.29 -7.13 -9.25
N ILE A 51 1.53 -7.33 -9.69
CA ILE A 51 2.71 -7.54 -8.85
C ILE A 51 3.72 -6.46 -9.21
N ASP A 52 4.28 -5.78 -8.21
CA ASP A 52 5.28 -4.74 -8.44
C ASP A 52 6.65 -5.30 -8.84
N ASN A 53 7.60 -4.42 -9.15
CA ASN A 53 8.95 -4.82 -9.55
C ASN A 53 9.73 -5.54 -8.44
N GLY A 54 9.29 -5.47 -7.18
CA GLY A 54 9.86 -6.21 -6.04
C GLY A 54 9.19 -7.56 -5.79
N GLY A 55 8.28 -8.00 -6.67
CA GLY A 55 7.50 -9.21 -6.46
C GLY A 55 6.39 -9.05 -5.41
N ASN A 56 6.10 -7.81 -4.96
CA ASN A 56 5.09 -7.56 -3.95
C ASN A 56 3.72 -7.41 -4.60
N THR A 57 2.76 -8.17 -4.08
CA THR A 57 1.33 -7.90 -4.30
C THR A 57 0.88 -6.77 -3.36
N ILE A 58 -0.32 -6.21 -3.55
CA ILE A 58 -0.94 -5.29 -2.59
C ILE A 58 -0.99 -5.85 -1.15
N LEU A 59 -1.11 -7.18 -0.99
CA LEU A 59 -1.17 -7.81 0.33
C LEU A 59 0.17 -7.72 1.08
N HIS A 60 1.31 -7.80 0.38
CA HIS A 60 2.63 -7.60 0.97
C HIS A 60 2.76 -6.17 1.50
N LEU A 61 2.30 -5.18 0.73
CA LEU A 61 2.34 -3.77 1.16
C LEU A 61 1.40 -3.48 2.33
N ALA A 62 0.33 -4.25 2.51
CA ALA A 62 -0.54 -4.13 3.67
C ALA A 62 0.15 -4.56 4.97
N SER A 63 1.19 -5.41 4.86
CA SER A 63 1.96 -5.94 5.98
C SER A 63 3.03 -4.99 6.51
N CYS A 64 3.29 -3.87 5.84
CA CYS A 64 4.27 -2.89 6.29
C CYS A 64 3.78 -2.13 7.53
N VAL A 65 4.60 -2.07 8.59
CA VAL A 65 4.39 -1.16 9.72
C VAL A 65 4.66 0.26 9.25
N GLN A 66 3.70 1.18 9.39
CA GLN A 66 3.99 2.60 9.18
C GLN A 66 4.82 3.11 10.35
N ASN A 67 6.14 3.00 10.25
CA ASN A 67 7.02 3.71 11.16
C ASN A 67 7.08 5.18 10.72
N PRO A 68 6.72 6.16 11.57
CA PRO A 68 6.80 7.57 11.21
C PRO A 68 8.23 8.01 10.86
N ALA A 69 9.24 7.29 11.34
CA ALA A 69 10.66 7.51 11.03
C ALA A 69 11.09 7.04 9.63
N THR A 70 10.46 6.01 9.06
CA THR A 70 10.75 5.46 7.71
C THR A 70 9.81 5.97 6.63
N SER A 71 9.05 7.04 6.89
CA SER A 71 8.35 7.79 5.83
C SER A 71 9.30 8.54 4.87
N HIS A 72 10.61 8.30 4.97
CA HIS A 72 11.55 8.52 3.89
C HIS A 72 11.68 7.22 3.08
N PRO A 73 11.44 7.24 1.75
CA PRO A 73 11.71 6.08 0.93
C PRO A 73 13.19 5.72 1.11
N ARG A 74 13.52 4.43 1.10
CA ARG A 74 14.88 4.00 0.74
C ARG A 74 15.10 4.40 -0.72
N ILE A 75 15.38 5.68 -0.94
CA ILE A 75 15.83 6.23 -2.20
C ILE A 75 17.28 5.76 -2.32
N THR A 76 17.50 4.64 -3.03
CA THR A 76 18.76 4.47 -3.73
C THR A 76 18.67 5.29 -5.01
N ASP A 77 19.38 6.41 -4.99
CA ASP A 77 19.80 7.23 -6.12
C ASP A 77 18.81 8.18 -6.86
N VAL A 78 19.32 9.41 -7.01
CA VAL A 78 19.05 10.53 -7.95
C VAL A 78 17.74 11.35 -7.97
N ALA A 79 16.66 11.01 -7.27
CA ALA A 79 15.42 11.83 -7.37
C ALA A 79 15.32 13.04 -6.40
N SER A 80 16.44 13.69 -6.05
CA SER A 80 16.48 14.89 -5.18
C SER A 80 16.08 16.21 -5.88
N GLN A 81 15.22 16.19 -6.90
CA GLN A 81 14.92 17.40 -7.69
C GLN A 81 13.49 17.95 -7.53
N TRP A 82 12.51 17.19 -7.03
CA TRP A 82 11.11 17.65 -6.95
C TRP A 82 10.54 17.77 -5.53
N ARG A 83 11.38 18.20 -4.58
CA ARG A 83 10.88 18.74 -3.29
C ARG A 83 10.40 20.18 -3.47
N VAL A 84 9.28 20.37 -4.17
CA VAL A 84 8.54 21.64 -4.10
C VAL A 84 7.54 21.55 -2.95
N ASN A 85 7.95 22.14 -1.82
CA ASN A 85 7.14 22.75 -0.78
C ASN A 85 5.60 22.49 -0.86
N TYR A 86 5.10 21.53 -0.08
CA TYR A 86 3.68 21.48 0.28
C TYR A 86 3.54 21.33 1.81
N PRO A 87 3.15 22.40 2.54
CA PRO A 87 3.01 22.35 3.98
C PRO A 87 1.61 21.83 4.35
N ILE A 88 1.39 20.52 4.30
CA ILE A 88 0.25 19.89 5.00
C ILE A 88 0.69 18.60 5.67
N ARG A 89 1.51 18.72 6.73
CA ARG A 89 1.55 17.71 7.79
C ARG A 89 0.81 18.27 9.00
N LYS A 90 -0.51 18.09 9.04
CA LYS A 90 -1.19 18.05 10.34
C LYS A 90 -0.57 16.87 11.08
N LYS A 91 0.07 17.13 12.23
CA LYS A 91 0.42 16.10 13.21
C LYS A 91 -0.85 15.26 13.42
N ARG A 92 -0.92 14.04 12.88
CA ARG A 92 -1.88 13.07 13.42
C ARG A 92 -1.40 12.85 14.84
N GLY A 93 -2.20 13.32 15.80
CA GLY A 93 -1.91 13.20 17.22
C GLY A 93 -1.56 11.75 17.54
N SER A 94 -0.66 11.57 18.51
CA SER A 94 -0.24 10.28 19.04
C SER A 94 -1.46 9.39 19.27
N VAL A 95 -1.74 8.49 18.34
CA VAL A 95 -2.70 7.43 18.54
C VAL A 95 -2.02 6.46 19.50
N PRO A 96 -2.64 6.04 20.61
CA PRO A 96 -2.02 5.06 21.51
C PRO A 96 -1.53 3.85 20.69
N LEU A 97 -0.31 3.36 20.93
CA LEU A 97 0.30 2.24 20.18
C LEU A 97 -0.67 1.05 20.03
N THR A 98 -1.52 0.82 21.02
CA THR A 98 -2.59 -0.20 21.04
C THR A 98 -3.61 -0.05 19.92
N ASN A 99 -3.97 1.19 19.53
CA ASN A 99 -4.88 1.44 18.42
C ASN A 99 -4.20 1.19 17.07
N GLN A 100 -2.90 1.51 16.94
CA GLN A 100 -2.19 1.35 15.67
C GLN A 100 -1.99 -0.14 15.31
N MET A 101 -1.55 -0.95 16.27
CA MET A 101 -1.38 -2.40 16.07
C MET A 101 -2.71 -3.08 15.74
N SER A 102 -3.78 -2.72 16.46
CA SER A 102 -5.13 -3.21 16.18
C SER A 102 -5.61 -2.80 14.80
N TRP A 103 -5.35 -1.55 14.39
CA TRP A 103 -5.68 -1.06 13.05
C TRP A 103 -4.91 -1.77 11.94
N ASP A 104 -3.65 -2.10 12.17
CA ASP A 104 -2.80 -2.77 11.19
C ASP A 104 -3.27 -4.22 10.94
N VAL A 105 -3.67 -4.94 11.99
CA VAL A 105 -4.29 -6.26 11.86
C VAL A 105 -5.61 -6.17 11.09
N LEU A 106 -6.46 -5.19 11.42
CA LEU A 106 -7.73 -4.99 10.71
C LEU A 106 -7.51 -4.58 9.24
N TRP A 107 -6.50 -3.76 8.98
CA TRP A 107 -6.13 -3.32 7.63
C TRP A 107 -5.64 -4.49 6.80
N PHE A 108 -4.72 -5.29 7.32
CA PHE A 108 -4.22 -6.48 6.64
C PHE A 108 -5.37 -7.44 6.32
N LYS A 109 -6.26 -7.71 7.29
CA LYS A 109 -7.45 -8.55 7.06
C LYS A 109 -8.39 -7.98 6.01
N ARG A 110 -8.59 -6.65 5.99
CA ARG A 110 -9.43 -5.97 4.99
C ARG A 110 -8.85 -6.15 3.60
N VAL A 111 -7.56 -5.88 3.40
CA VAL A 111 -6.90 -6.05 2.10
C VAL A 111 -6.89 -7.52 1.70
N LYS A 112 -6.57 -8.45 2.62
CA LYS A 112 -6.58 -9.90 2.40
C LYS A 112 -7.93 -10.44 1.93
N HIS A 113 -9.02 -9.83 2.39
CA HIS A 113 -10.37 -10.20 1.98
C HIS A 113 -10.60 -9.92 0.48
N ASP A 114 -10.09 -8.80 -0.02
CA ASP A 114 -10.27 -8.39 -1.42
C ASP A 114 -9.21 -9.02 -2.34
N THR A 115 -8.10 -9.52 -1.78
CA THR A 115 -7.05 -10.24 -2.51
C THR A 115 -7.47 -11.67 -2.89
N TYR A 116 -7.16 -12.07 -4.13
CA TYR A 116 -7.42 -13.43 -4.61
C TYR A 116 -6.73 -14.52 -3.77
N PRO A 117 -7.38 -15.67 -3.52
CA PRO A 117 -6.80 -16.74 -2.69
C PRO A 117 -5.43 -17.25 -3.16
N HIS A 118 -5.20 -17.31 -4.47
CA HIS A 118 -3.93 -17.78 -5.03
C HIS A 118 -2.77 -16.81 -4.78
N LEU A 119 -3.04 -15.50 -4.62
CA LEU A 119 -2.03 -14.48 -4.36
C LEU A 119 -1.53 -14.46 -2.92
N ARG A 120 -2.26 -15.10 -1.98
CA ARG A 120 -1.88 -15.15 -0.56
C ARG A 120 -0.58 -15.91 -0.30
N HIS A 121 -0.25 -16.83 -1.21
CA HIS A 121 0.93 -17.68 -1.13
C HIS A 121 2.05 -17.24 -2.09
N VAL A 122 1.86 -16.13 -2.80
CA VAL A 122 2.92 -15.53 -3.63
C VAL A 122 4.03 -15.07 -2.70
N ARG A 123 5.27 -15.36 -3.12
CA ARG A 123 6.47 -14.90 -2.43
C ARG A 123 7.05 -13.70 -3.19
N ASN A 124 7.45 -12.66 -2.46
CA ASN A 124 8.16 -11.52 -3.02
C ASN A 124 9.62 -11.89 -3.37
N MET A 125 10.40 -10.91 -3.83
CA MET A 125 11.82 -11.14 -4.16
C MET A 125 12.69 -11.53 -2.95
N ASP A 126 12.29 -11.18 -1.73
CA ASP A 126 12.94 -11.64 -0.51
C ASP A 126 12.57 -13.09 -0.16
N GLY A 127 11.73 -13.73 -0.98
CA GLY A 127 11.25 -15.08 -0.77
C GLY A 127 10.20 -15.19 0.33
N MET A 128 9.59 -14.09 0.77
CA MET A 128 8.58 -14.09 1.85
C MET A 128 7.17 -13.97 1.30
N THR A 129 6.22 -14.65 1.93
CA THR A 129 4.78 -14.39 1.72
C THR A 129 4.34 -13.16 2.50
N ALA A 130 3.21 -12.57 2.11
CA ALA A 130 2.67 -11.41 2.82
C ALA A 130 2.30 -11.71 4.29
N GLU A 131 1.93 -12.96 4.61
CA GLU A 131 1.64 -13.39 5.99
C GLU A 131 2.92 -13.53 6.81
N GLU A 132 3.94 -14.20 6.27
CA GLU A 132 5.26 -14.30 6.92
C GLU A 132 5.84 -12.90 7.17
N LEU A 133 5.73 -11.99 6.18
CA LEU A 133 6.18 -10.61 6.31
C LEU A 133 5.36 -9.81 7.33
N PHE A 134 4.07 -10.11 7.49
CA PHE A 134 3.25 -9.54 8.55
C PHE A 134 3.70 -10.07 9.92
N GLU A 135 3.93 -11.37 10.04
CA GLU A 135 4.36 -11.95 11.31
C GLU A 135 5.73 -11.41 11.74
N GLU A 136 6.71 -11.32 10.84
CA GLU A 136 8.05 -10.78 11.15
C GLU A 136 7.99 -9.32 11.63
N ASN A 137 7.19 -8.50 10.94
CA ASN A 137 7.03 -7.09 11.25
C ASN A 137 6.34 -6.84 12.60
N TYR A 138 5.48 -7.76 13.04
CA TYR A 138 4.66 -7.61 14.25
C TYR A 138 5.06 -8.58 15.38
N SER A 139 5.99 -9.52 15.15
CA SER A 139 6.66 -10.33 16.19
C SER A 139 7.75 -9.56 16.92
N SER A 140 8.23 -8.48 16.31
CA SER A 140 9.38 -7.69 16.75
C SER A 140 8.98 -6.43 17.56
N VAL A 141 7.69 -6.28 17.92
CA VAL A 141 7.11 -5.12 18.61
C VAL A 141 6.76 -5.43 20.05
#